data_AF-A0A3N5IJ14-F1
#
_entry.id   AF-A0A3N5IJ14-F1
#
_cell.length_a   1.000
_cell.length_b   1.000
_cell.length_c   1.000
_cell.angle_alpha   90.00
_cell.angle_beta   90.00
_cell.angle_gamma   90.00
#
_symmetry.space_group_name_H-M   'P 1'
#
loop_
_entity.id
_entity.type
_entity.pdbx_description
1 polymer ?
#
loop_
_entity_poly.entity_id
_entity_poly.type
_entity_poly.pdbx_seq_one_letter_code
_entity_poly.pdbx_strand_id
1 'polypeptide(L)'
;MDSRTTAHLNETTTDVVARVRSIRARLPGQLLRERLEMALLHYGPLYSLAEVRQRVGEVLPRRFGYVRGATLEPIEQYREPIPDEALLKFDDASQRGLFSKFSVATPTYYQERQVDPWIVAEVEGTDRWAVIARWDV
;
A
#
# COMPACT_ATOMS: atom_id res chain seq x y z
N MET A 1 -33.24 -3.10 -35.76
CA MET A 1 -32.25 -4.21 -35.64
C MET A 1 -30.98 -3.51 -35.16
N ASP A 2 -30.61 -3.59 -33.88
CA ASP A 2 -29.44 -4.40 -33.46
C ASP A 2 -29.33 -4.58 -31.92
N SER A 3 -30.38 -4.32 -31.14
CA SER A 3 -30.31 -4.36 -29.67
C SER A 3 -30.16 -5.77 -29.06
N ARG A 4 -30.42 -6.82 -29.82
CA ARG A 4 -30.38 -8.22 -29.34
C ARG A 4 -28.97 -8.82 -29.38
N THR A 5 -28.15 -8.39 -30.35
CA THR A 5 -26.79 -8.90 -30.56
C THR A 5 -25.82 -8.35 -29.50
N THR A 6 -25.98 -7.08 -29.11
CA THR A 6 -25.17 -6.44 -28.06
C THR A 6 -25.45 -7.00 -26.67
N ALA A 7 -26.70 -7.35 -26.35
CA ALA A 7 -27.06 -7.95 -25.06
C ALA A 7 -26.42 -9.33 -24.85
N HIS A 8 -26.50 -10.21 -25.86
CA HIS A 8 -25.92 -11.56 -25.79
C HIS A 8 -24.38 -11.52 -25.71
N LEU A 9 -23.72 -10.61 -26.42
CA LEU A 9 -22.27 -10.43 -26.35
C LEU A 9 -21.82 -9.95 -24.95
N ASN A 10 -22.59 -9.06 -24.31
CA ASN A 10 -22.30 -8.56 -22.97
C ASN A 10 -22.51 -9.63 -21.88
N GLU A 11 -23.55 -10.47 -21.99
CA GLU A 11 -23.76 -11.60 -21.08
C GLU A 11 -22.64 -12.64 -21.20
N THR A 12 -22.25 -12.99 -22.43
CA THR A 12 -21.16 -13.95 -22.67
C THR A 12 -19.82 -13.41 -22.16
N THR A 13 -19.56 -12.11 -22.34
CA THR A 13 -18.34 -11.46 -21.86
C THR A 13 -18.29 -11.41 -20.33
N THR A 14 -19.42 -11.12 -19.68
CA THR A 14 -19.53 -11.07 -18.21
C THR A 14 -19.29 -12.45 -17.59
N ASP A 15 -19.84 -13.51 -18.19
CA ASP A 15 -19.62 -14.91 -17.79
C ASP A 15 -18.14 -15.31 -17.92
N VAL A 16 -17.49 -14.94 -19.02
CA VAL A 16 -16.05 -15.19 -19.22
C VAL A 16 -15.21 -14.48 -18.16
N VAL A 17 -15.49 -13.21 -17.84
CA VAL A 17 -14.77 -12.45 -16.80
C VAL A 17 -14.96 -13.07 -15.42
N ALA A 18 -16.19 -13.47 -15.06
CA ALA A 18 -16.47 -14.13 -13.79
C ALA A 18 -15.75 -15.49 -13.68
N ARG A 19 -15.75 -16.27 -14.77
CA ARG A 19 -15.06 -17.55 -14.85
C ARG A 19 -13.54 -17.40 -14.74
N VAL A 20 -12.95 -16.42 -15.42
CA VAL A 20 -11.52 -16.11 -15.30
C VAL A 20 -11.15 -15.68 -13.88
N ARG A 21 -11.98 -14.85 -13.22
CA ARG A 21 -11.80 -14.46 -11.82
C ARG A 21 -11.84 -15.67 -10.88
N SER A 22 -12.78 -16.61 -11.10
CA SER A 22 -12.88 -17.86 -10.34
C SER A 22 -11.65 -18.76 -10.52
N ILE A 23 -11.12 -18.88 -11.74
CA ILE A 23 -9.89 -19.62 -12.01
C ILE A 23 -8.70 -18.98 -11.30
N ARG A 24 -8.54 -17.65 -11.39
CA ARG A 24 -7.48 -16.90 -10.71
C ARG A 24 -7.54 -17.02 -9.19
N ALA A 25 -8.73 -17.00 -8.61
CA ALA A 25 -8.93 -17.20 -7.17
C ALA A 25 -8.43 -18.56 -6.68
N ARG A 26 -8.37 -19.58 -7.56
CA ARG A 26 -7.81 -20.91 -7.25
C ARG A 26 -6.30 -21.01 -7.47
N LEU A 27 -5.68 -19.98 -8.05
CA LEU A 27 -4.25 -19.94 -8.38
C LEU A 27 -3.55 -18.88 -7.51
N PRO A 28 -3.07 -19.24 -6.30
CA PRO A 28 -2.59 -18.28 -5.32
C PRO A 28 -1.43 -17.41 -5.84
N GLY A 29 -0.56 -17.95 -6.71
CA GLY A 29 0.53 -17.18 -7.32
C GLY A 29 0.07 -16.13 -8.36
N GLN A 30 -1.01 -16.40 -9.10
CA GLN A 30 -1.58 -15.42 -10.05
C GLN A 30 -2.26 -14.29 -9.29
N LEU A 31 -2.99 -14.63 -8.23
CA LEU A 31 -3.64 -13.66 -7.37
C LEU A 31 -2.60 -12.78 -6.64
N LEU A 32 -1.47 -13.36 -6.20
CA LEU A 32 -0.34 -12.61 -5.64
C LEU A 32 0.26 -11.63 -6.65
N ARG A 33 0.49 -12.09 -7.89
CA ARG A 33 1.02 -11.26 -8.97
C ARG A 33 0.07 -10.10 -9.30
N GLU A 34 -1.23 -10.37 -9.41
CA GLU A 34 -2.25 -9.36 -9.65
C GLU A 34 -2.29 -8.32 -8.53
N ARG A 35 -2.20 -8.75 -7.26
CA ARG A 35 -2.10 -7.81 -6.12
C ARG A 35 -0.87 -6.91 -6.23
N LEU A 36 0.29 -7.48 -6.55
CA LEU A 36 1.54 -6.71 -6.73
C LEU A 36 1.44 -5.71 -7.87
N GLU A 37 0.91 -6.12 -9.02
CA GLU A 37 0.71 -5.24 -10.18
C GLU A 37 -0.27 -4.10 -9.85
N MET A 38 -1.38 -4.42 -9.16
CA MET A 38 -2.36 -3.42 -8.71
C MET A 38 -1.78 -2.46 -7.67
N ALA A 39 -1.01 -2.97 -6.70
CA ALA A 39 -0.34 -2.15 -5.71
C ALA A 39 0.68 -1.21 -6.37
N LEU A 40 1.46 -1.71 -7.33
CA LEU A 40 2.42 -0.92 -8.10
C LEU A 40 1.72 0.20 -8.89
N LEU A 41 0.59 -0.13 -9.53
CA LEU A 41 -0.19 0.82 -10.32
C LEU A 41 -0.78 1.96 -9.47
N HIS A 42 -1.29 1.64 -8.28
CA HIS A 42 -1.97 2.62 -7.44
C HIS A 42 -1.04 3.42 -6.52
N TYR A 43 0.04 2.80 -6.03
CA TYR A 43 0.90 3.37 -4.98
C TYR A 43 2.34 3.59 -5.43
N GLY A 44 2.66 3.29 -6.68
CA GLY A 44 4.00 3.43 -7.23
C GLY A 44 4.94 2.32 -6.74
N PRO A 45 6.26 2.58 -6.66
CA PRO A 45 7.24 1.53 -6.38
C PRO A 45 7.00 0.86 -5.03
N LEU A 46 7.18 -0.47 -5.02
CA LEU A 46 7.09 -1.28 -3.81
C LEU A 46 8.49 -1.55 -3.26
N TYR A 47 8.63 -1.46 -1.96
CA TYR A 47 9.91 -1.51 -1.26
C TYR A 47 9.97 -2.69 -0.31
N SER A 48 11.17 -3.20 -0.05
CA SER A 48 11.41 -4.00 1.16
C SER A 48 11.28 -3.11 2.41
N LEU A 49 11.05 -3.73 3.57
CA LEU A 49 10.98 -3.00 4.84
C LEU A 49 12.27 -2.22 5.16
N ALA A 50 13.43 -2.74 4.76
CA ALA A 50 14.71 -2.05 4.93
C ALA A 50 14.80 -0.77 4.08
N GLU A 51 14.35 -0.84 2.82
CA GLU A 51 14.29 0.33 1.93
C GLU A 51 13.28 1.38 2.43
N VAL A 52 12.13 0.95 2.98
CA VAL A 52 11.19 1.87 3.64
C VAL A 52 11.87 2.63 4.77
N ARG A 53 12.54 1.92 5.69
CA ARG A 53 13.23 2.54 6.83
C ARG A 53 14.31 3.53 6.38
N GLN A 54 15.06 3.19 5.35
CA GLN A 54 16.06 4.07 4.77
C GLN A 54 15.43 5.34 4.20
N ARG A 55 14.42 5.20 3.32
CA ARG A 55 13.76 6.33 2.65
C ARG A 55 13.05 7.26 3.62
N VAL A 56 12.38 6.70 4.63
CA VAL A 56 11.76 7.50 5.69
C VAL A 56 12.84 8.26 6.45
N GLY A 57 13.96 7.63 6.82
CA GLY A 57 15.08 8.32 7.47
C GLY A 57 15.77 9.39 6.59
N GLU A 58 15.66 9.30 5.27
CA GLU A 58 16.22 10.29 4.33
C GLU A 58 15.51 11.64 4.37
N VAL A 59 14.26 11.72 4.84
CA VAL A 59 13.52 12.99 4.99
C VAL A 59 14.16 13.91 6.02
N LEU A 60 14.96 13.36 6.94
CA LEU A 60 15.57 14.14 8.00
C LEU A 60 16.67 15.07 7.45
N PRO A 61 16.68 16.36 7.84
CA PRO A 61 17.53 17.36 7.19
C PRO A 61 19.02 17.23 7.55
N ARG A 62 19.38 16.83 8.78
CA ARG A 62 20.77 16.79 9.27
C ARG A 62 21.48 15.48 8.93
N ARG A 63 22.57 15.53 8.16
CA ARG A 63 23.24 14.34 7.58
C ARG A 63 24.46 13.86 8.37
N PHE A 64 25.20 14.73 9.04
CA PHE A 64 26.48 14.39 9.65
C PHE A 64 26.36 14.05 11.13
N GLY A 65 26.91 12.90 11.53
CA GLY A 65 27.06 12.53 12.94
C GLY A 65 25.78 12.06 13.63
N TYR A 66 24.76 11.61 12.89
CA TYR A 66 23.53 11.02 13.44
C TYR A 66 23.14 9.75 12.68
N VAL A 67 22.86 8.65 13.39
CA VAL A 67 22.28 7.44 12.80
C VAL A 67 20.81 7.70 12.50
N ARG A 68 20.42 7.52 11.24
CA ARG A 68 19.05 7.69 10.75
C ARG A 68 18.34 6.35 10.67
N GLY A 69 17.04 6.37 10.88
CA GLY A 69 16.19 5.23 10.60
C GLY A 69 14.73 5.62 10.65
N ALA A 70 13.90 4.61 10.83
CA ALA A 70 12.48 4.80 11.10
C ALA A 70 12.00 3.77 12.10
N THR A 71 11.17 4.22 13.04
CA THR A 71 10.36 3.34 13.87
C THR A 71 9.08 3.04 13.11
N LEU A 72 8.71 1.75 13.04
CA LEU A 72 7.41 1.35 12.53
C LEU A 72 6.54 0.94 13.71
N GLU A 73 5.38 1.57 13.81
CA GLU A 73 4.34 1.26 14.78
C GLU A 73 3.08 0.83 14.01
N PRO A 74 2.40 -0.27 14.38
CA PRO A 74 1.10 -0.60 13.80
C PRO A 74 0.16 0.59 13.88
N ILE A 75 -0.61 0.86 12.83
CA ILE A 75 -1.42 2.08 12.75
C ILE A 75 -2.44 2.17 13.90
N GLU A 76 -2.92 1.04 14.39
CA GLU A 76 -3.86 0.92 15.52
C GLU A 76 -3.23 1.28 16.87
N GLN A 77 -1.89 1.25 16.96
CA GLN A 77 -1.13 1.56 18.16
C GLN A 77 -0.52 2.96 18.13
N TYR A 78 -0.57 3.64 16.98
CA TYR A 78 -0.05 4.98 16.81
C TYR A 78 -0.88 5.99 17.62
N ARG A 79 -0.22 6.74 18.50
CA ARG A 79 -0.89 7.59 19.51
C ARG A 79 -1.12 9.03 19.08
N GLU A 80 -0.31 9.54 18.17
CA GLU A 80 -0.41 10.94 17.74
C GLU A 80 -1.51 11.11 16.68
N PRO A 81 -2.09 12.31 16.56
CA PRO A 81 -3.08 12.58 15.53
C PRO A 81 -2.53 12.34 14.11
N ILE A 82 -3.29 11.60 13.31
CA ILE A 82 -3.03 11.41 11.88
C ILE A 82 -3.81 12.50 11.12
N PRO A 83 -3.17 13.27 10.21
CA PRO A 83 -3.85 14.26 9.38
C PRO A 83 -4.97 13.62 8.55
N ASP A 84 -6.07 14.37 8.40
CA ASP A 84 -7.29 13.90 7.72
C ASP A 84 -6.99 13.34 6.31
N GLU A 85 -6.14 14.01 5.53
CA GLU A 85 -5.77 13.54 4.19
C GLU A 85 -5.07 12.18 4.21
N ALA A 86 -4.21 11.94 5.20
CA ALA A 86 -3.54 10.66 5.35
C ALA A 86 -4.51 9.56 5.82
N LEU A 87 -5.49 9.89 6.66
CA LEU A 87 -6.57 8.97 7.05
C LEU A 87 -7.43 8.57 5.84
N LEU A 88 -7.78 9.51 4.97
CA LEU A 88 -8.56 9.22 3.76
C LEU A 88 -7.78 8.28 2.81
N LYS A 89 -6.49 8.55 2.59
CA LYS A 89 -5.61 7.66 1.79
C LYS A 89 -5.48 6.26 2.41
N PHE A 90 -5.46 6.17 3.74
CA PHE A 90 -5.48 4.90 4.47
C PHE A 90 -6.79 4.13 4.30
N ASP A 91 -7.94 4.79 4.42
CA ASP A 91 -9.25 4.17 4.23
C ASP A 91 -9.40 3.64 2.79
N ASP A 92 -9.05 4.45 1.79
CA ASP A 92 -9.02 4.05 0.38
C ASP A 92 -8.13 2.80 0.14
N ALA A 93 -6.98 2.73 0.80
CA ALA A 93 -6.08 1.58 0.71
C ALA A 93 -6.64 0.34 1.41
N SER A 94 -7.28 0.51 2.56
CA SER A 94 -7.89 -0.56 3.33
C SER A 94 -9.04 -1.21 2.57
N GLN A 95 -9.91 -0.40 1.95
CA GLN A 95 -11.07 -0.88 1.21
C GLN A 95 -10.71 -1.68 -0.06
N ARG A 96 -9.51 -1.49 -0.62
CA ARG A 96 -9.04 -2.24 -1.80
C ARG A 96 -8.68 -3.69 -1.50
N GLY A 97 -8.42 -4.05 -0.24
CA GLY A 97 -8.08 -5.41 0.16
C GLY A 97 -6.75 -5.92 -0.42
N LEU A 98 -5.81 -5.02 -0.74
CA LEU A 98 -4.48 -5.40 -1.27
C LEU A 98 -3.44 -5.64 -0.17
N PHE A 99 -3.70 -5.13 1.04
CA PHE A 99 -2.72 -5.05 2.11
C PHE A 99 -3.12 -5.88 3.32
N SER A 100 -2.12 -6.43 4.00
CA SER A 100 -2.30 -7.26 5.21
C SER A 100 -1.94 -6.54 6.50
N LYS A 101 -1.11 -5.49 6.42
CA LYS A 101 -0.68 -4.68 7.56
C LYS A 101 -0.52 -3.23 7.17
N PHE A 102 -0.84 -2.34 8.10
CA PHE A 102 -0.56 -0.92 8.00
C PHE A 102 0.33 -0.51 9.17
N SER A 103 1.26 0.40 8.92
CA SER A 103 2.15 0.92 9.94
C SER A 103 2.44 2.39 9.70
N VAL A 104 2.56 3.14 10.78
CA VAL A 104 3.10 4.50 10.76
C VAL A 104 4.61 4.40 10.91
N ALA A 105 5.33 4.82 9.87
CA ALA A 105 6.78 4.92 9.85
C ALA A 105 7.19 6.35 10.22
N THR A 106 7.72 6.51 11.43
CA THR A 106 8.21 7.80 11.92
C THR A 106 9.73 7.85 11.76
N PRO A 107 10.30 8.87 11.10
CA PRO A 107 11.74 8.99 10.99
C PRO A 107 12.37 9.23 12.37
N THR A 108 13.58 8.70 12.58
CA THR A 108 14.29 8.83 13.86
C THR A 108 15.74 9.23 13.69
N TYR A 109 16.23 10.02 14.65
CA TYR A 109 17.64 10.16 14.96
C TYR A 109 17.92 9.44 16.28
N TYR A 110 18.93 8.57 16.33
CA TYR A 110 19.27 7.85 17.57
C TYR A 110 18.05 7.22 18.28
N GLN A 111 17.05 6.75 17.50
CA GLN A 111 15.78 6.20 17.97
C GLN A 111 14.79 7.19 18.63
N GLU A 112 15.10 8.49 18.67
CA GLU A 112 14.14 9.52 19.05
C GLU A 112 13.23 9.84 17.86
N ARG A 113 11.91 9.75 18.08
CA ARG A 113 10.86 10.09 17.10
C ARG A 113 10.98 11.55 16.66
N GLN A 114 10.96 11.78 15.36
CA GLN A 114 11.00 13.11 14.74
C GLN A 114 9.68 13.42 14.04
N VAL A 115 9.65 14.53 13.29
CA VAL A 115 8.49 15.00 12.51
C VAL A 115 8.25 14.19 11.23
N ASP A 116 7.10 14.40 10.60
CA ASP A 116 6.70 13.90 9.27
C ASP A 116 6.59 12.37 9.08
N PRO A 117 5.72 11.67 9.84
CA PRO A 117 5.46 10.25 9.66
C PRO A 117 4.83 9.90 8.30
N TRP A 118 5.02 8.65 7.89
CA TRP A 118 4.43 8.08 6.68
C TRP A 118 3.52 6.92 7.05
N ILE A 119 2.43 6.72 6.31
CA ILE A 119 1.67 5.46 6.37
C ILE A 119 2.23 4.54 5.29
N VAL A 120 2.62 3.34 5.69
CA VAL A 120 3.10 2.29 4.80
C VAL A 120 2.30 1.02 5.01
N ALA A 121 2.16 0.21 3.96
CA ALA A 121 1.35 -1.00 4.02
C ALA A 121 2.01 -2.19 3.32
N GLU A 122 1.94 -3.36 3.94
CA GLU A 122 2.49 -4.62 3.41
C GLU A 122 1.48 -5.28 2.46
N VAL A 123 1.86 -5.49 1.20
CA VAL A 123 1.03 -6.19 0.22
C VAL A 123 0.81 -7.64 0.68
N GLU A 124 -0.45 -8.05 0.72
CA GLU A 124 -0.86 -9.34 1.27
C GLU A 124 -0.14 -10.52 0.59
N GLY A 125 0.49 -11.36 1.41
CA GLY A 125 1.21 -12.55 0.96
C GLY A 125 2.62 -12.27 0.45
N THR A 126 3.17 -11.08 0.69
CA THR A 126 4.53 -10.67 0.29
C THR A 126 5.28 -10.00 1.43
N ASP A 127 6.55 -9.68 1.20
CA ASP A 127 7.40 -8.82 2.03
C ASP A 127 7.55 -7.40 1.46
N ARG A 128 6.65 -7.01 0.54
CA ARG A 128 6.71 -5.75 -0.20
C ARG A 128 5.75 -4.72 0.38
N TRP A 129 6.26 -3.52 0.55
CA TRP A 129 5.61 -2.41 1.21
C TRP A 129 5.36 -1.26 0.24
N ALA A 130 4.14 -0.75 0.25
CA ALA A 130 3.76 0.48 -0.45
C ALA A 130 3.80 1.68 0.51
N VAL A 131 4.08 2.86 -0.03
CA VAL A 131 3.84 4.13 0.68
C VAL A 131 2.42 4.57 0.37
N ILE A 132 1.58 4.63 1.40
CA ILE A 132 0.16 5.00 1.27
C ILE A 132 -0.01 6.51 1.38
N ALA A 133 0.63 7.10 2.39
CA ALA A 133 0.55 8.53 2.64
C ALA A 133 1.85 9.02 3.28
N ARG A 134 2.12 10.31 3.10
CA ARG A 134 3.17 11.06 3.78
C ARG A 134 2.50 12.26 4.44
N TRP A 135 2.98 12.69 5.60
CA TRP A 135 2.52 13.97 6.12
C TRP A 135 3.01 15.03 5.16
N ASP A 136 2.07 15.82 4.64
CA ASP A 136 2.41 16.99 3.86
C ASP A 136 2.87 18.08 4.84
N VAL A 137 4.05 18.65 4.55
CA VAL A 137 4.64 19.79 5.29
C VAL A 137 4.20 21.08 4.63
#